data_AF-A0AAP0B3D2-F1
#
_entry.id   AF-A0AAP0B3D2-F1
#
_cell.length_a   1.000
_cell.length_b   1.000
_cell.length_c   1.000
_cell.angle_alpha   90.00
_cell.angle_beta   90.00
_cell.angle_gamma   90.00
#
_symmetry.space_group_name_H-M   'P 1'
#
loop_
_entity.id
_entity.type
_entity.pdbx_description
1 polymer ?
#
loop_
_entity_poly.entity_id
_entity_poly.type
_entity_poly.pdbx_seq_one_letter_code
_entity_poly.pdbx_strand_id
1 'polypeptide(L)'
;MVATVANHRRGQQVQTKDDNLLFETTPGLEAVMSFEQMGIDHDVLRGIHSYGFEKPSSIQQRTIVPIISGRDVIAQAQSETGKTSMIALCVCQVVDTSSREYVPHTYPFS
;
A
#
# COMPACT_ATOMS: atom_id res chain seq x y z
N MET A 1 -1.46 -0.52 -13.12
CA MET A 1 -2.46 0.36 -12.45
C MET A 1 -1.76 1.64 -12.02
N VAL A 2 -2.35 2.83 -12.16
CA VAL A 2 -1.72 4.10 -11.75
C VAL A 2 -2.55 4.78 -10.65
N ALA A 3 -1.91 5.15 -9.55
CA ALA A 3 -2.45 6.01 -8.50
C ALA A 3 -1.52 7.23 -8.33
N THR A 4 -2.03 8.43 -8.61
CA THR A 4 -1.24 9.69 -8.62
C THR A 4 -1.86 10.73 -7.69
N VAL A 5 -1.01 11.40 -6.91
CA VAL A 5 -1.39 12.57 -6.11
C VAL A 5 -1.32 13.85 -6.95
N ALA A 6 -2.41 14.61 -7.01
CA ALA A 6 -2.43 15.96 -7.59
C ALA A 6 -2.55 17.02 -6.48
N ASN A 7 -1.68 18.03 -6.46
CA ASN A 7 -1.65 19.09 -5.44
C ASN A 7 -2.15 20.42 -6.05
N HIS A 8 -3.26 20.98 -5.56
CA HIS A 8 -3.75 22.30 -5.97
C HIS A 8 -3.69 23.27 -4.78
N ARG A 9 -2.82 24.29 -4.86
CA ARG A 9 -2.62 25.28 -3.80
C ARG A 9 -3.79 26.27 -3.73
N ARG A 10 -4.70 26.16 -2.75
CA ARG A 10 -5.48 27.31 -2.21
C ARG A 10 -5.94 27.11 -0.77
N GLY A 11 -5.69 28.12 0.06
CA GLY A 11 -6.61 28.60 1.11
C GLY A 11 -6.67 27.82 2.44
N GLN A 12 -6.53 28.57 3.53
CA GLN A 12 -6.63 28.14 4.94
C GLN A 12 -7.90 27.32 5.26
N GLN A 13 -7.74 26.19 5.96
CA GLN A 13 -8.53 25.81 7.15
C GLN A 13 -7.90 24.56 7.81
N VAL A 14 -7.95 24.53 9.14
CA VAL A 14 -7.38 23.47 9.99
C VAL A 14 -8.24 22.20 9.83
N GLN A 15 -7.79 21.27 8.99
CA GLN A 15 -8.31 19.90 8.85
C GLN A 15 -7.11 18.96 8.69
N THR A 16 -7.23 17.74 9.21
CA THR A 16 -6.18 16.70 9.22
C THR A 16 -5.48 16.63 7.87
N LYS A 17 -4.14 16.72 7.88
CA LYS A 17 -3.26 16.97 6.71
C LYS A 17 -3.47 16.06 5.49
N ASP A 18 -4.18 14.94 5.66
CA ASP A 18 -4.42 13.93 4.61
C ASP A 18 -5.71 14.15 3.79
N ASP A 19 -6.68 14.92 4.30
CA ASP A 19 -8.01 15.05 3.66
C ASP A 19 -8.01 15.92 2.39
N ASN A 20 -6.93 16.69 2.15
CA ASN A 20 -6.78 17.55 0.97
C ASN A 20 -5.99 16.91 -0.19
N LEU A 21 -5.61 15.64 -0.09
CA LEU A 21 -4.90 14.93 -1.15
C LEU A 21 -5.91 14.27 -2.10
N LEU A 22 -6.09 14.86 -3.27
CA LEU A 22 -6.83 14.24 -4.37
C LEU A 22 -5.95 13.15 -5.01
N PHE A 23 -6.41 11.90 -4.90
CA PHE A 23 -5.81 10.77 -5.59
C PHE A 23 -6.58 10.50 -6.88
N GLU A 24 -5.90 10.59 -8.01
CA GLU A 24 -6.41 10.05 -9.27
C GLU A 24 -6.10 8.56 -9.30
N THR A 25 -7.14 7.74 -9.43
CA THR A 25 -7.04 6.29 -9.49
C THR A 25 -7.65 5.74 -10.77
N THR A 26 -7.29 4.52 -11.12
CA THR A 26 -7.95 3.79 -12.20
C THR A 26 -9.45 3.66 -11.90
N PRO A 27 -10.36 3.83 -12.90
CA PRO A 27 -11.80 3.66 -12.70
C PRO A 27 -12.14 2.29 -12.10
N GLY A 28 -13.07 2.27 -11.14
CA GLY A 28 -13.50 1.04 -10.44
C GLY A 28 -12.60 0.62 -9.27
N LEU A 29 -11.63 1.44 -8.87
CA LEU A 29 -10.87 1.24 -7.64
C LEU A 29 -11.57 1.93 -6.47
N GLU A 30 -11.98 1.13 -5.48
CA GLU A 30 -12.52 1.66 -4.23
C GLU A 30 -11.43 1.76 -3.16
N ALA A 31 -11.52 2.81 -2.34
CA ALA A 31 -10.60 3.00 -1.22
C ALA A 31 -11.12 2.20 -0.02
N VAL A 32 -10.25 1.36 0.56
CA VAL A 32 -10.58 0.54 1.73
C VAL A 32 -10.06 1.23 2.99
N MET A 33 -10.95 1.54 3.92
CA MET A 33 -10.67 2.45 5.05
C MET A 33 -10.01 1.78 6.26
N SER A 34 -9.96 0.45 6.31
CA SER A 34 -9.42 -0.32 7.44
C SER A 34 -8.58 -1.49 6.94
N PHE A 35 -7.51 -1.83 7.67
CA PHE A 35 -6.63 -2.94 7.31
C PHE A 35 -7.35 -4.29 7.35
N GLU A 36 -8.31 -4.46 8.25
CA GLU A 36 -9.13 -5.65 8.43
C GLU A 36 -9.97 -5.97 7.18
N GLN A 37 -10.36 -4.94 6.43
CA GLN A 37 -11.15 -5.09 5.20
C GLN A 37 -10.29 -5.35 3.97
N MET A 38 -8.96 -5.31 4.09
CA MET A 38 -8.04 -5.47 2.97
C MET A 38 -7.69 -6.93 2.68
N GLY A 39 -8.13 -7.91 3.48
CA GLY A 39 -7.78 -9.32 3.26
C GLY A 39 -6.32 -9.65 3.55
N ILE A 40 -5.74 -8.97 4.54
CA ILE A 40 -4.37 -9.19 5.03
C ILE A 40 -4.37 -10.36 6.03
N ASP A 41 -3.29 -11.15 6.05
CA ASP A 41 -3.13 -12.27 6.97
C ASP A 41 -3.12 -11.82 8.43
N HIS A 42 -3.67 -12.65 9.31
CA HIS A 42 -3.86 -12.32 10.73
C HIS A 42 -2.55 -11.97 11.46
N ASP A 43 -1.44 -12.61 11.10
CA ASP A 43 -0.15 -12.36 11.73
C ASP A 43 0.47 -11.04 11.25
N VAL A 44 0.26 -10.68 9.99
CA VAL A 44 0.67 -9.38 9.44
C VAL A 44 -0.19 -8.26 10.04
N LEU A 45 -1.51 -8.44 10.14
CA LEU A 45 -2.43 -7.52 10.83
C LEU A 45 -2.00 -7.26 12.28
N ARG A 46 -1.64 -8.31 13.01
CA ARG A 46 -1.12 -8.18 14.38
C ARG A 46 0.17 -7.35 14.42
N GLY A 47 1.07 -7.56 13.47
CA GLY A 47 2.29 -6.78 13.33
C GLY A 47 2.01 -5.30 13.07
N ILE A 48 1.07 -4.97 12.18
CA ILE A 48 0.62 -3.61 11.86
C ILE A 48 0.14 -2.89 13.13
N HIS A 49 -0.76 -3.53 13.89
CA HIS A 49 -1.30 -2.97 15.13
C HIS A 49 -0.24 -2.84 16.23
N SER A 50 0.66 -3.83 16.35
CA SER A 50 1.76 -3.79 17.33
C SER A 50 2.77 -2.69 17.04
N TYR A 51 2.95 -2.33 15.77
CA TYR A 51 3.77 -1.20 15.36
C TYR A 51 3.10 0.17 15.64
N GLY A 52 1.79 0.17 15.90
CA GLY A 52 1.00 1.38 16.21
C GLY A 52 0.26 1.98 15.02
N PHE A 53 0.09 1.25 13.92
CA PHE A 53 -0.77 1.68 12.82
C PHE A 53 -2.23 1.40 13.13
N GLU A 54 -3.04 2.44 13.27
CA GLU A 54 -4.50 2.30 13.51
C GLU A 54 -5.30 2.31 12.21
N LYS A 55 -4.90 3.16 11.25
CA LYS A 55 -5.62 3.35 9.98
C LYS A 55 -4.64 3.43 8.81
N PRO A 56 -5.01 2.88 7.64
CA PRO A 56 -4.20 3.01 6.43
C PRO A 56 -4.17 4.47 5.95
N SER A 57 -3.02 4.91 5.47
CA SER A 57 -2.88 6.22 4.81
C SER A 57 -3.66 6.26 3.49
N SER A 58 -3.96 7.45 2.98
CA SER A 58 -4.76 7.61 1.75
C SER A 58 -4.19 6.86 0.54
N ILE A 59 -2.86 6.75 0.41
CA ILE A 59 -2.25 5.92 -0.64
C ILE A 59 -2.39 4.42 -0.34
N GLN A 60 -2.21 4.00 0.91
CA GLN A 60 -2.36 2.59 1.34
C GLN A 60 -3.77 2.07 1.09
N GLN A 61 -4.79 2.87 1.40
CA GLN A 61 -6.22 2.57 1.18
C GLN A 61 -6.55 2.15 -0.26
N ARG A 62 -5.77 2.62 -1.24
CA ARG A 62 -5.99 2.40 -2.67
C ARG A 62 -5.02 1.39 -3.27
N THR A 63 -3.91 1.11 -2.62
CA THR A 63 -2.79 0.35 -3.22
C THR A 63 -2.63 -1.05 -2.64
N ILE A 64 -2.93 -1.26 -1.36
CA ILE A 64 -2.70 -2.55 -0.71
C ILE A 64 -3.51 -3.66 -1.38
N VAL A 65 -4.82 -3.49 -1.56
CA VAL A 65 -5.69 -4.53 -2.14
C VAL A 65 -5.28 -4.94 -3.56
N PRO A 66 -4.99 -4.01 -4.50
CA PRO A 66 -4.47 -4.40 -5.80
C PRO A 66 -3.12 -5.13 -5.75
N ILE A 67 -2.20 -4.71 -4.87
CA ILE A 67 -0.86 -5.33 -4.75
C ILE A 67 -0.99 -6.78 -4.25
N ILE A 68 -1.73 -7.02 -3.18
CA ILE A 68 -1.92 -8.37 -2.63
C ILE A 68 -2.71 -9.28 -3.58
N SER A 69 -3.52 -8.69 -4.47
CA SER A 69 -4.25 -9.40 -5.52
C SER A 69 -3.35 -9.76 -6.72
N GLY A 70 -2.04 -9.50 -6.65
CA GLY A 70 -1.08 -9.81 -7.69
C GLY A 70 -1.15 -8.88 -8.91
N ARG A 71 -1.72 -7.66 -8.76
CA ARG A 71 -1.77 -6.68 -9.86
C ARG A 71 -0.56 -5.75 -9.82
N ASP A 72 -0.09 -5.38 -11.00
CA ASP A 72 0.96 -4.36 -11.13
C ASP A 72 0.42 -2.96 -10.77
N VAL A 73 1.07 -2.33 -9.79
CA VAL A 73 0.68 -1.01 -9.26
C VAL A 73 1.83 -0.01 -9.39
N ILE A 74 1.51 1.13 -9.98
CA ILE A 74 2.33 2.34 -10.03
C ILE A 74 1.69 3.33 -9.04
N ALA A 75 2.39 3.63 -7.95
CA ALA A 75 1.89 4.50 -6.88
C ALA A 75 2.78 5.74 -6.70
N GLN A 76 2.30 6.91 -7.10
CA GLN A 76 3.00 8.19 -6.95
C GLN A 76 2.33 9.06 -5.87
N ALA A 77 3.12 9.51 -4.89
CA ALA A 77 2.70 10.34 -3.78
C ALA A 77 3.94 11.03 -3.18
N GLN A 78 3.74 12.10 -2.43
CA GLN A 78 4.84 12.84 -1.78
C GLN A 78 5.53 11.98 -0.70
N SER A 79 6.75 12.37 -0.30
CA SER A 79 7.43 11.79 0.87
C SER A 79 6.52 11.79 2.10
N GLU A 80 6.74 10.83 3.01
CA GLU A 80 5.99 10.66 4.28
C GLU A 80 4.52 10.20 4.14
N THR A 81 4.07 9.82 2.95
CA THR A 81 2.70 9.29 2.73
C THR A 81 2.51 7.80 3.08
N GLY A 82 3.52 7.16 3.69
CA GLY A 82 3.42 5.74 4.10
C GLY A 82 3.75 4.71 3.00
N LYS A 83 4.44 5.13 1.92
CA LYS A 83 4.89 4.23 0.84
C LYS A 83 5.84 3.12 1.30
N THR A 84 6.80 3.45 2.15
CA THR A 84 7.78 2.46 2.64
C THR A 84 7.08 1.39 3.46
N SER A 85 6.21 1.78 4.38
CA SER A 85 5.42 0.86 5.20
C SER A 85 4.45 0.03 4.36
N MET A 86 3.88 0.63 3.31
CA MET A 86 3.05 -0.09 2.33
C MET A 86 3.84 -1.22 1.67
N ILE A 87 5.03 -0.93 1.15
CA ILE A 87 5.88 -1.95 0.50
C ILE A 87 6.27 -3.03 1.50
N ALA A 88 6.69 -2.66 2.72
CA ALA A 88 7.05 -3.60 3.76
C ALA A 88 5.88 -4.55 4.11
N LEU A 89 4.68 -4.00 4.30
CA LEU A 89 3.45 -4.77 4.54
C LEU A 89 3.18 -5.75 3.40
N CYS A 90 3.25 -5.28 2.15
CA CYS A 90 3.00 -6.13 0.99
C CYS A 90 4.00 -7.27 0.89
N VAL A 91 5.28 -7.02 1.17
CA VAL A 91 6.33 -8.07 1.21
C VAL A 91 6.02 -9.10 2.30
N CYS A 92 5.66 -8.65 3.50
CA CYS A 92 5.27 -9.54 4.59
C CYS A 92 4.03 -10.38 4.27
N GLN A 93 3.11 -9.87 3.46
CA GLN A 93 1.91 -10.60 3.04
C GLN A 93 2.20 -11.68 2.01
N VAL A 94 3.16 -11.46 1.09
CA VAL A 94 3.42 -12.40 -0.02
C VAL A 94 4.50 -13.43 0.30
N VAL A 95 5.31 -13.21 1.35
CA VAL A 95 6.41 -14.10 1.69
C VAL A 95 5.90 -15.39 2.32
N ASP A 96 6.21 -16.52 1.69
CA ASP A 96 6.00 -17.84 2.28
C ASP A 96 7.19 -18.18 3.20
N THR A 97 6.94 -18.20 4.50
CA THR A 97 7.97 -18.51 5.51
C THR A 97 8.22 -20.01 5.69
N SER A 98 7.38 -20.86 5.11
CA SER A 98 7.53 -22.31 5.16
C SER A 98 8.51 -22.84 4.10
N SER A 99 8.64 -22.12 2.99
CA SER A 99 9.61 -22.43 1.94
C SER A 99 11.00 -21.92 2.30
N ARG A 100 11.95 -22.85 2.47
CA ARG A 100 13.39 -22.56 2.56
C ARG A 100 14.11 -22.85 1.24
N GLU A 101 13.36 -23.13 0.18
CA GLU A 101 13.95 -23.51 -1.10
C GLU A 101 14.50 -22.27 -1.80
N TYR A 102 15.83 -22.17 -1.80
CA TYR A 102 16.52 -21.24 -2.67
C TYR A 102 16.57 -21.86 -4.06
N VAL A 103 15.70 -21.40 -4.96
CA VAL A 103 15.80 -21.72 -6.39
C VAL A 103 16.69 -20.63 -7.01
N PRO A 104 17.99 -20.90 -7.29
CA PRO A 104 18.80 -19.93 -8.00
C PRO A 104 18.17 -19.71 -9.38
N HIS A 105 17.84 -18.46 -9.69
CA HIS A 105 17.58 -18.06 -11.07
C HIS A 105 18.88 -18.26 -11.85
N THR A 106 19.07 -19.45 -12.42
CA THR A 106 20.04 -19.66 -13.49
C THR A 106 19.56 -18.81 -14.66
N TYR A 107 20.19 -17.65 -14.85
CA TYR A 107 20.05 -16.88 -16.07
C TYR A 107 20.56 -17.74 -17.24
N PRO A 108 19.71 -18.12 -18.21
CA PRO A 108 20.20 -18.77 -19.41
C PRO A 108 20.78 -17.68 -20.30
N PHE A 109 22.06 -17.36 -20.10
CA PHE A 109 22.86 -16.71 -21.14
C PHE A 109 23.72 -17.79 -21.78
N SER A 110 23.32 -18.19 -22.98
CA SER A 110 24.11 -18.93 -23.96
C SER A 110 23.87 -18.28 -25.31
#